data_AF-A0A543JRR8-F1
#
_entry.id   AF-A0A543JRR8-F1
#
_cell.length_a   1.000
_cell.length_b   1.000
_cell.length_c   1.000
_cell.angle_alpha   90.00
_cell.angle_beta   90.00
_cell.angle_gamma   90.00
#
_symmetry.space_group_name_H-M   'P 1'
#
loop_
_entity.id
_entity.type
_entity.pdbx_description
1 polymer ?
#
loop_
_entity_poly.entity_id
_entity_poly.type
_entity_poly.pdbx_seq_one_letter_code
_entity_poly.pdbx_strand_id
1 'polypeptide(L)'
;MRPDERVVLIDLENMVGTNPRTPVLRSKVTALLEAAGPYHHAVVAYAASEDDGDTAASVLAALGVAPLRVEPGPDAAENALIRHASRMQASGCTRFTVCSGDKAFATLADVENTRIDLLVWQGQPVATRLADIAHDIHELPRVDKTTAAGEPLSAHRRHADGVRQERLPDTVGRYRLSNFPLPVAALLMGMGVALGHRLVDVVFPRGRTPGRVPALRPGYAGGRVRDRTAPREHTE
;
A
#
# COMPACT_ATOMS: atom_id res chain seq x y z
N MET A 1 -5.80 21.22 -8.79
CA MET A 1 -4.52 20.52 -8.83
C MET A 1 -3.82 20.95 -10.11
N ARG A 2 -2.56 21.36 -10.05
CA ARG A 2 -1.80 21.63 -11.26
C ARG A 2 -1.40 20.31 -11.94
N PRO A 3 -1.29 20.24 -13.27
CA PRO A 3 -0.98 19.00 -13.97
C PRO A 3 0.38 18.38 -13.60
N ASP A 4 1.30 19.20 -13.10
CA ASP A 4 2.63 18.82 -12.67
C ASP A 4 2.70 18.33 -11.21
N GLU A 5 1.63 18.50 -10.44
CA GLU A 5 1.54 18.05 -9.05
C GLU A 5 1.45 16.52 -8.96
N ARG A 6 2.35 15.96 -8.15
CA ARG A 6 2.49 14.52 -7.90
C ARG A 6 1.73 14.11 -6.63
N VAL A 7 1.04 12.98 -6.69
CA VAL A 7 0.43 12.32 -5.52
C VAL A 7 1.23 11.08 -5.18
N VAL A 8 1.52 10.89 -3.89
CA VAL A 8 2.18 9.66 -3.39
C VAL A 8 1.11 8.72 -2.83
N LEU A 9 1.11 7.48 -3.32
CA LEU A 9 0.19 6.42 -2.92
C LEU A 9 1.00 5.32 -2.26
N ILE A 10 0.75 5.03 -0.98
CA ILE A 10 1.52 4.07 -0.20
C ILE A 10 0.60 2.95 0.28
N ASP A 11 0.89 1.74 -0.18
CA ASP A 11 0.33 0.52 0.35
C ASP A 11 1.13 0.10 1.58
N LEU A 12 0.55 0.30 2.77
CA LEU A 12 1.28 0.12 4.02
C LEU A 12 1.67 -1.34 4.25
N GLU A 13 0.82 -2.28 3.90
CA GLU A 13 1.04 -3.70 4.13
C GLU A 13 2.18 -4.20 3.25
N ASN A 14 2.22 -3.75 2.00
CA ASN A 14 3.27 -4.11 1.07
C ASN A 14 4.63 -3.47 1.42
N MET A 15 4.63 -2.20 1.87
CA MET A 15 5.85 -1.46 2.16
C MET A 15 6.41 -1.68 3.56
N VAL A 16 5.54 -1.70 4.56
CA VAL A 16 5.94 -1.69 5.96
C VAL A 16 5.71 -3.07 6.58
N GLY A 17 4.64 -3.75 6.17
CA GLY A 17 4.14 -5.00 6.74
C GLY A 17 2.88 -4.76 7.57
N THR A 18 2.18 -5.84 7.90
CA THR A 18 0.99 -5.81 8.77
C THR A 18 1.37 -5.47 10.21
N ASN A 19 0.60 -4.60 10.88
CA ASN A 19 0.77 -4.24 12.30
C ASN A 19 2.21 -3.83 12.70
N PRO A 20 2.82 -2.86 12.00
CA PRO A 20 4.19 -2.47 12.30
C PRO A 20 4.30 -1.74 13.63
N ARG A 21 5.40 -1.95 14.35
CA ARG A 21 5.72 -1.14 15.54
C ARG A 21 5.91 0.33 15.11
N THR A 22 5.46 1.27 15.95
CA THR A 22 5.54 2.72 15.68
C THR A 22 6.89 3.22 15.15
N PRO A 23 8.06 2.82 15.73
CA PRO A 23 9.35 3.27 15.20
C PRO A 23 9.63 2.76 13.77
N VAL A 24 9.20 1.54 13.45
CA VAL A 24 9.37 0.92 12.13
C VAL A 24 8.47 1.61 11.11
N LEU A 25 7.20 1.83 11.47
CA LEU A 25 6.25 2.58 10.65
C LEU A 25 6.81 3.96 10.30
N ARG A 26 7.23 4.71 11.33
CA ARG A 26 7.78 6.05 11.16
C ARG A 26 9.01 6.04 10.25
N SER A 27 10.00 5.20 10.54
CA SER A 27 11.25 5.15 9.78
C SER A 27 11.02 4.79 8.30
N LYS A 28 10.22 3.77 8.02
CA LYS A 28 9.96 3.34 6.64
C LYS A 28 9.14 4.36 5.85
N VAL A 29 8.09 4.93 6.44
CA VAL A 29 7.27 5.95 5.75
C VAL A 29 8.09 7.21 5.50
N THR A 30 8.91 7.67 6.45
CA THR A 30 9.82 8.79 6.22
C THR A 30 10.75 8.53 5.04
N ALA A 31 11.38 7.36 4.97
CA ALA A 31 12.26 7.02 3.85
C ALA A 31 11.55 7.02 2.49
N LEU A 32 10.30 6.54 2.43
CA LEU A 32 9.49 6.59 1.21
C LEU A 32 9.15 8.03 0.79
N LEU A 33 8.78 8.88 1.74
CA LEU A 33 8.43 10.28 1.47
C LEU A 33 9.65 11.09 1.02
N GLU A 34 10.81 10.85 1.61
CA GLU A 34 12.08 11.48 1.19
C GLU A 34 12.45 11.06 -0.24
N ALA A 35 12.32 9.77 -0.56
CA ALA A 35 12.59 9.24 -1.89
C ALA A 35 11.61 9.71 -2.97
N ALA A 36 10.35 9.97 -2.61
CA ALA A 36 9.34 10.46 -3.54
C ALA A 36 9.65 11.87 -4.10
N GLY A 37 10.53 12.62 -3.44
CA GLY A 37 10.86 14.00 -3.80
C GLY A 37 9.67 14.94 -3.60
N PRO A 38 9.58 16.04 -4.37
CA PRO A 38 8.45 16.97 -4.26
C PRO A 38 7.11 16.31 -4.64
N TYR A 39 6.12 16.43 -3.76
CA TYR A 39 4.74 15.97 -3.97
C TYR A 39 3.74 16.98 -3.42
N HIS A 40 2.50 16.94 -3.91
CA HIS A 40 1.41 17.76 -3.38
C HIS A 40 0.86 17.18 -2.08
N HIS A 41 0.55 15.89 -2.07
CA HIS A 41 0.14 15.18 -0.85
C HIS A 41 0.45 13.68 -0.96
N ALA A 42 0.53 13.04 0.20
CA ALA A 42 0.74 11.60 0.33
C ALA A 42 -0.45 10.96 1.02
N VAL A 43 -0.77 9.75 0.60
CA VAL A 43 -1.87 8.95 1.11
C VAL A 43 -1.37 7.54 1.39
N VAL A 44 -1.67 7.02 2.59
CA VAL A 44 -1.31 5.66 2.99
C VAL A 44 -2.59 4.89 3.26
N ALA A 45 -2.78 3.75 2.59
CA ALA A 45 -3.89 2.84 2.91
C ALA A 45 -3.40 1.60 3.65
N TYR A 46 -4.24 1.12 4.57
CA TYR A 46 -3.99 -0.06 5.38
C TYR A 46 -5.30 -0.62 5.94
N ALA A 47 -5.35 -1.95 6.10
CA ALA A 47 -6.47 -2.59 6.78
C ALA A 47 -6.33 -2.51 8.31
N ALA A 48 -7.41 -2.18 9.01
CA ALA A 48 -7.50 -2.31 10.48
C ALA A 48 -8.95 -2.39 10.95
N SER A 49 -9.27 -3.40 11.78
CA SER A 49 -10.60 -3.58 12.42
C SER A 49 -10.96 -2.44 13.35
N GLU A 50 -12.23 -1.99 13.38
CA GLU A 50 -12.69 -0.82 14.17
C GLU A 50 -12.25 -0.80 15.64
N ASP A 51 -12.19 -1.97 16.28
CA ASP A 51 -11.85 -2.13 17.70
C ASP A 51 -10.37 -1.83 18.03
N ASP A 52 -9.49 -1.78 17.03
CA ASP A 52 -8.09 -1.44 17.22
C ASP A 52 -7.92 0.07 17.33
N GLY A 53 -7.37 0.52 18.46
CA GLY A 53 -6.92 1.90 18.63
C GLY A 53 -5.91 2.26 17.54
N ASP A 54 -6.22 3.26 16.73
CA ASP A 54 -5.48 3.52 15.48
C ASP A 54 -4.19 4.33 15.70
N THR A 55 -3.21 3.65 16.28
CA THR A 55 -1.86 4.19 16.46
C THR A 55 -1.20 4.50 15.11
N ALA A 56 -1.52 3.72 14.07
CA ALA A 56 -0.98 3.94 12.72
C ALA A 56 -1.46 5.28 12.16
N ALA A 57 -2.76 5.58 12.21
CA ALA A 57 -3.32 6.88 11.80
C ALA A 57 -2.63 8.04 12.50
N SER A 58 -2.42 7.93 13.82
CA SER A 58 -1.78 8.99 14.61
C SER A 58 -0.34 9.26 14.15
N VAL A 59 0.41 8.20 13.87
CA VAL A 59 1.80 8.30 13.37
C VAL A 59 1.83 8.87 11.96
N LEU A 60 0.93 8.42 11.08
CA LEU A 60 0.82 8.89 9.70
C LEU A 60 0.42 10.37 9.64
N ALA A 61 -0.54 10.80 10.46
CA ALA A 61 -0.92 12.19 10.59
C ALA A 61 0.25 13.07 11.08
N ALA A 62 1.04 12.58 12.04
CA ALA A 62 2.24 13.27 12.51
C ALA A 62 3.35 13.40 11.43
N LEU A 63 3.29 12.58 10.37
CA LEU A 63 4.17 12.67 9.21
C LEU A 63 3.58 13.53 8.07
N GLY A 64 2.40 14.14 8.27
CA GLY A 64 1.71 14.91 7.23
C GLY A 64 1.10 14.04 6.14
N VAL A 65 0.87 12.76 6.42
CA VAL A 65 0.30 11.80 5.47
C VAL A 65 -1.15 11.54 5.82
N ALA A 66 -2.03 11.52 4.81
CA ALA A 66 -3.44 11.20 5.01
C ALA A 66 -3.63 9.69 5.17
N PRO A 67 -4.09 9.19 6.34
CA PRO A 67 -4.40 7.78 6.50
C PRO A 67 -5.73 7.43 5.82
N LEU A 68 -5.73 6.35 5.04
CA LEU A 68 -6.91 5.68 4.50
C LEU A 68 -7.06 4.31 5.14
N ARG A 69 -7.63 4.30 6.35
CA ARG A 69 -8.02 3.06 7.00
C ARG A 69 -9.16 2.40 6.22
N VAL A 70 -9.05 1.10 5.99
CA VAL A 70 -10.11 0.28 5.38
C VAL A 70 -10.44 -0.92 6.25
N GLU A 71 -11.65 -1.44 6.08
CA GLU A 71 -12.03 -2.73 6.66
C GLU A 71 -11.16 -3.84 6.05
N PRO A 72 -10.65 -4.78 6.85
CA PRO A 72 -9.86 -5.90 6.34
C PRO A 72 -10.60 -6.70 5.26
N GLY A 73 -9.90 -6.95 4.15
CA GLY A 73 -10.41 -7.73 3.05
C GLY A 73 -9.38 -7.87 1.92
N PRO A 74 -9.62 -8.79 0.98
CA PRO A 74 -8.75 -8.95 -0.18
C PRO A 74 -8.61 -7.63 -0.95
N ASP A 75 -7.38 -7.23 -1.19
CA ASP A 75 -7.00 -6.04 -1.96
C ASP A 75 -7.66 -4.73 -1.45
N ALA A 76 -8.06 -4.66 -0.16
CA ALA A 76 -8.87 -3.57 0.35
C ALA A 76 -8.11 -2.22 0.34
N ALA A 77 -6.83 -2.25 0.72
CA ALA A 77 -5.99 -1.05 0.79
C ALA A 77 -5.67 -0.54 -0.62
N GLU A 78 -5.32 -1.46 -1.52
CA GLU A 78 -5.05 -1.24 -2.94
C GLU A 78 -6.25 -0.62 -3.63
N ASN A 79 -7.44 -1.19 -3.44
CA ASN A 79 -8.69 -0.67 -3.99
C ASN A 79 -9.03 0.73 -3.45
N ALA A 80 -8.70 1.04 -2.19
CA ALA A 80 -8.88 2.38 -1.65
C ALA A 80 -7.92 3.40 -2.27
N LEU A 81 -6.65 3.03 -2.47
CA LEU A 81 -5.66 3.88 -3.14
C LEU A 81 -6.00 4.11 -4.60
N ILE A 82 -6.43 3.07 -5.34
CA ILE A 82 -6.87 3.20 -6.74
C ILE A 82 -8.08 4.14 -6.83
N ARG A 83 -9.10 3.97 -5.97
CA ARG A 83 -10.24 4.90 -5.93
C ARG A 83 -9.82 6.33 -5.63
N HIS A 84 -8.84 6.53 -4.74
CA HIS A 84 -8.30 7.86 -4.47
C HIS A 84 -7.61 8.45 -5.70
N ALA A 85 -6.73 7.67 -6.34
CA ALA A 85 -6.04 8.06 -7.55
C ALA A 85 -7.01 8.42 -8.68
N SER A 86 -8.07 7.63 -8.89
CA SER A 86 -9.10 7.92 -9.90
C SER A 86 -9.83 9.24 -9.63
N ARG A 87 -10.12 9.58 -8.36
CA ARG A 87 -10.67 10.91 -8.02
C ARG A 87 -9.68 12.03 -8.32
N MET A 88 -8.39 11.79 -8.13
CA MET A 88 -7.33 12.76 -8.47
C MET A 88 -7.17 12.92 -9.99
N GLN A 89 -7.25 11.83 -10.76
CA GLN A 89 -7.30 11.88 -12.23
C GLN A 89 -8.49 12.67 -12.73
N ALA A 90 -9.68 12.45 -12.16
CA ALA A 90 -10.87 13.24 -12.47
C ALA A 90 -10.72 14.73 -12.12
N SER A 91 -9.79 15.07 -11.23
CA SER A 91 -9.43 16.45 -10.84
C SER A 91 -8.24 17.01 -11.64
N GLY A 92 -7.76 16.29 -12.65
CA GLY A 92 -6.65 16.69 -13.54
C GLY A 92 -5.25 16.26 -13.09
N CYS A 93 -5.11 15.43 -12.06
CA CYS A 93 -3.81 14.87 -11.66
C CYS A 93 -3.38 13.76 -12.63
N THR A 94 -2.18 13.87 -13.18
CA THR A 94 -1.63 12.88 -14.12
C THR A 94 -0.35 12.23 -13.62
N ARG A 95 0.14 12.56 -12.42
CA ARG A 95 1.43 12.09 -11.90
C ARG A 95 1.28 11.40 -10.56
N PHE A 96 1.65 10.13 -10.51
CA PHE A 96 1.58 9.31 -9.31
C PHE A 96 2.94 8.69 -9.00
N THR A 97 3.30 8.72 -7.72
CA THR A 97 4.35 7.87 -7.16
C THR A 97 3.69 6.77 -6.36
N VAL A 98 3.85 5.53 -6.80
CA VAL A 98 3.24 4.35 -6.17
C VAL A 98 4.28 3.58 -5.39
N CYS A 99 4.05 3.45 -4.09
CA CYS A 99 4.84 2.62 -3.19
C CYS A 99 4.12 1.28 -2.98
N SER A 100 4.19 0.40 -3.97
CA SER A 100 3.67 -0.97 -3.95
C SER A 100 4.25 -1.77 -5.13
N GLY A 101 4.36 -3.09 -4.98
CA GLY A 101 4.68 -4.02 -6.07
C GLY A 101 3.45 -4.65 -6.73
N ASP A 102 2.23 -4.31 -6.29
CA ASP A 102 1.00 -5.01 -6.68
C ASP A 102 0.50 -4.67 -8.09
N LYS A 103 0.06 -5.70 -8.84
CA LYS A 103 -0.44 -5.55 -10.21
C LYS A 103 -1.69 -4.66 -10.33
N ALA A 104 -2.47 -4.50 -9.26
CA ALA A 104 -3.73 -3.75 -9.28
C ALA A 104 -3.50 -2.28 -9.67
N PHE A 105 -2.37 -1.69 -9.26
CA PHE A 105 -2.01 -0.32 -9.63
C PHE A 105 -1.79 -0.13 -11.14
N ALA A 106 -1.69 -1.22 -11.92
CA ALA A 106 -1.57 -1.12 -13.36
C ALA A 106 -2.78 -0.49 -14.04
N THR A 107 -3.95 -0.49 -13.39
CA THR A 107 -5.17 0.15 -13.92
C THR A 107 -5.07 1.68 -13.95
N LEU A 108 -4.12 2.29 -13.23
CA LEU A 108 -3.96 3.74 -13.25
C LEU A 108 -3.51 4.26 -14.62
N ALA A 109 -2.81 3.44 -15.41
CA ALA A 109 -2.39 3.79 -16.77
C ALA A 109 -3.52 3.71 -17.81
N ASP A 110 -4.72 3.25 -17.43
CA ASP A 110 -5.87 3.22 -18.35
C ASP A 110 -6.37 4.65 -18.70
N VAL A 111 -5.98 5.67 -17.92
CA VAL A 111 -6.25 7.08 -18.22
C VAL A 111 -5.08 7.69 -18.99
N GLU A 112 -5.37 8.25 -20.16
CA GLU A 112 -4.38 8.89 -21.04
C GLU A 112 -3.52 9.92 -20.30
N ASN A 113 -2.23 9.96 -20.65
CA ASN A 113 -1.22 10.86 -20.07
C ASN A 113 -0.91 10.61 -18.59
N THR A 114 -1.43 9.54 -17.98
CA THR A 114 -1.02 9.16 -16.61
C THR A 114 0.42 8.66 -16.61
N ARG A 115 1.24 9.27 -15.75
CA ARG A 115 2.61 8.87 -15.46
C ARG A 115 2.69 8.26 -14.07
N ILE A 116 3.27 7.07 -14.01
CA ILE A 116 3.45 6.30 -12.78
C ILE A 116 4.94 6.10 -12.57
N ASP A 117 5.47 6.65 -11.47
CA ASP A 117 6.82 6.33 -11.00
C ASP A 117 6.66 5.35 -9.81
N LEU A 118 7.45 4.27 -9.75
CA LEU A 118 7.40 3.30 -8.65
C LEU A 118 8.50 3.54 -7.64
N LEU A 119 8.18 3.42 -6.35
CA LEU A 119 9.15 3.29 -5.27
C LEU A 119 8.98 1.93 -4.61
N VAL A 120 10.02 1.11 -4.61
CA VAL A 120 9.99 -0.22 -4.00
C VAL A 120 11.24 -0.46 -3.18
N TRP A 121 11.21 -1.40 -2.24
CA TRP A 121 12.44 -1.80 -1.57
C TRP A 121 13.31 -2.67 -2.49
N GLN A 122 14.63 -2.62 -2.32
CA GLN A 122 15.56 -3.48 -3.06
C GLN A 122 15.18 -4.95 -2.92
N GLY A 123 15.14 -5.64 -4.07
CA GLY A 123 14.75 -7.05 -4.17
C GLY A 123 13.29 -7.32 -3.80
N GLN A 124 12.44 -6.30 -3.73
CA GLN A 124 11.00 -6.49 -3.60
C GLN A 124 10.42 -6.92 -4.96
N PRO A 125 9.56 -7.96 -5.00
CA PRO A 125 8.92 -8.35 -6.24
C PRO A 125 7.96 -7.25 -6.73
N VAL A 126 8.06 -6.94 -8.03
CA VAL A 126 7.13 -6.06 -8.74
C VAL A 126 6.42 -6.89 -9.80
N ALA A 127 5.09 -6.78 -9.86
CA ALA A 127 4.32 -7.45 -10.90
C ALA A 127 4.75 -6.97 -12.29
N THR A 128 5.01 -7.91 -13.23
CA THR A 128 5.49 -7.59 -14.59
C THR A 128 4.66 -6.53 -15.29
N ARG A 129 3.32 -6.67 -15.25
CA ARG A 129 2.42 -5.68 -15.87
C ARG A 129 2.58 -4.28 -15.28
N LEU A 130 2.83 -4.16 -13.98
CA LEU A 130 3.05 -2.86 -13.35
C LEU A 130 4.42 -2.28 -13.76
N ALA A 131 5.45 -3.13 -13.81
CA ALA A 131 6.78 -2.72 -14.26
C ALA A 131 6.77 -2.25 -15.73
N ASP A 132 6.02 -2.93 -16.61
CA ASP A 132 5.94 -2.61 -18.04
C ASP A 132 5.33 -1.23 -18.31
N ILE A 133 4.43 -0.75 -17.44
CA ILE A 133 3.76 0.55 -17.60
C ILE A 133 4.43 1.67 -16.78
N ALA A 134 5.32 1.31 -15.85
CA ALA A 134 5.98 2.28 -15.00
C ALA A 134 6.92 3.14 -15.84
N HIS A 135 6.89 4.44 -15.62
CA HIS A 135 7.80 5.37 -16.27
C HIS A 135 9.20 5.28 -15.68
N ASP A 136 9.29 5.13 -14.36
CA ASP A 136 10.54 4.94 -13.63
C ASP A 136 10.31 3.99 -12.45
N ILE A 137 11.34 3.26 -12.05
CA ILE A 137 11.32 2.35 -10.91
C ILE A 137 12.55 2.64 -10.06
N HIS A 138 12.33 3.20 -8.86
CA HIS A 138 13.38 3.50 -7.92
C HIS A 138 13.38 2.47 -6.79
N GLU A 139 14.50 1.77 -6.65
CA GLU A 139 14.71 0.84 -5.55
C GLU A 139 15.38 1.51 -4.36
N LEU A 140 14.78 1.37 -3.18
CA LEU A 140 15.30 1.90 -1.93
C LEU A 140 16.03 0.80 -1.14
N PRO A 141 17.18 1.11 -0.52
CA PRO A 141 17.82 0.19 0.41
C PRO A 141 16.83 -0.28 1.48
N ARG A 142 16.85 -1.57 1.81
CA ARG A 142 16.02 -2.07 2.91
C ARG A 142 16.49 -1.46 4.22
N VAL A 143 15.55 -0.88 4.96
CA VAL A 143 15.81 -0.42 6.33
C VAL A 143 15.91 -1.65 7.23
N ASP A 144 17.12 -2.16 7.41
CA ASP A 144 17.37 -3.30 8.30
C ASP A 144 17.13 -2.89 9.76
N LYS A 145 16.50 -3.80 10.52
CA LYS A 145 16.21 -3.60 11.96
C LYS A 145 17.47 -3.41 12.81
N THR A 146 18.64 -3.77 12.29
CA THR A 146 19.87 -3.95 13.08
C THR A 146 20.64 -2.65 13.30
N THR A 147 20.42 -1.60 12.51
CA THR A 147 21.25 -0.38 12.57
C THR A 147 20.73 0.67 13.56
N ALA A 148 19.58 0.46 14.21
CA ALA A 148 19.04 1.36 15.23
C ALA A 148 19.61 1.13 16.64
N ALA A 149 20.55 0.19 16.80
CA ALA A 149 21.29 -0.04 18.04
C ALA A 149 22.69 0.60 18.02
N GLY A 150 22.83 1.73 17.32
CA GLY A 150 23.87 2.70 17.65
C GLY A 150 23.56 3.29 19.01
N GLU A 151 23.79 2.50 20.06
CA GLU A 151 23.95 2.98 21.42
C GLU A 151 24.82 4.23 21.35
N PRO A 152 24.36 5.42 21.78
CA PRO A 152 25.24 6.57 21.84
C PRO A 152 26.38 6.11 22.73
N LEU A 153 27.57 5.93 22.13
CA LEU A 153 28.80 5.65 22.84
C LEU A 153 28.76 6.58 24.03
N SER A 154 28.52 5.98 25.19
CA SER A 154 28.43 6.68 26.45
C SER A 154 29.74 7.43 26.51
N ALA A 155 29.67 8.73 26.22
CA ALA A 155 30.77 9.64 26.42
C ALA A 155 31.16 9.37 27.85
N HIS A 156 32.32 8.75 27.98
CA HIS A 156 32.92 8.35 29.22
C HIS A 156 33.07 9.66 29.98
N ARG A 157 32.03 9.99 30.77
CA ARG A 157 32.01 11.12 31.68
C ARG A 157 33.03 10.71 32.72
N ARG A 158 34.29 11.07 32.44
CA ARG A 158 35.31 11.14 33.48
C ARG A 158 34.73 12.05 34.54
N HIS A 159 34.28 11.41 35.60
CA HIS A 159 34.00 12.02 36.88
C HIS A 159 35.22 12.86 37.26
N ALA A 160 35.09 14.17 37.12
CA ALA A 160 35.82 15.12 37.94
C ALA A 160 34.83 15.61 38.99
N ASP A 161 35.10 15.18 40.22
CA ASP A 161 34.79 15.79 41.51
C ASP A 161 33.53 16.65 41.68
N GLY A 162 32.64 16.11 42.51
CA GLY A 162 32.44 16.68 43.84
C GLY A 162 31.55 17.91 43.95
N VAL A 163 30.23 17.71 44.04
CA VAL A 163 29.40 18.48 44.97
C VAL A 163 28.40 17.55 45.65
N ARG A 164 28.58 17.47 46.97
CA ARG A 164 27.74 16.81 47.97
C ARG A 164 26.39 17.54 48.03
N GLN A 165 25.30 16.86 47.70
CA GLN A 165 23.95 17.38 47.94
C GLN A 165 23.12 16.38 48.73
N GLU A 166 22.37 16.95 49.67
CA GLU A 166 21.81 16.33 50.87
C GLU A 166 20.70 15.32 50.61
N ARG A 167 20.56 14.41 51.57
CA ARG A 167 19.57 13.35 51.67
C ARG A 167 18.22 13.85 52.20
N LEU A 168 17.17 13.07 51.85
CA LEU A 168 15.93 12.68 52.57
C LEU A 168 14.61 13.13 51.89
N PRO A 169 13.48 12.42 52.08
CA PRO A 169 13.28 11.00 52.46
C PRO A 169 12.38 10.22 51.49
N ASP A 170 12.47 8.89 51.63
CA ASP A 170 11.57 7.85 51.13
C ASP A 170 10.10 8.15 51.42
N THR A 171 9.26 8.01 50.37
CA THR A 171 7.85 7.64 50.57
C THR A 171 7.50 6.42 49.72
N VAL A 172 7.11 5.41 50.48
CA VAL A 172 6.60 4.08 50.16
C VAL A 172 5.45 4.15 49.15
N GLY A 173 5.53 3.34 48.10
CA GLY A 173 4.44 3.11 47.15
C GLY A 173 4.57 1.75 46.46
N ARG A 174 4.55 0.67 47.23
CA ARG A 174 4.49 -0.71 46.72
C ARG A 174 3.16 -0.93 46.00
N TYR A 175 3.17 -1.10 44.69
CA TYR A 175 2.12 -1.84 43.99
C TYR A 175 2.66 -3.19 43.56
N ARG A 176 2.24 -4.21 44.31
CA ARG A 176 2.47 -5.63 44.07
C ARG A 176 1.26 -6.20 43.30
N LEU A 177 1.59 -6.97 42.27
CA LEU A 177 0.94 -8.19 41.78
C LEU A 177 -0.39 -8.12 41.03
N SER A 178 -0.36 -8.69 39.82
CA SER A 178 -1.26 -9.76 39.36
C SER A 178 -0.55 -10.47 38.20
N ASN A 179 0.21 -11.55 38.44
CA ASN A 179 -0.23 -12.95 38.32
C ASN A 179 -1.16 -13.24 37.12
N PHE A 180 -0.57 -13.62 35.98
CA PHE A 180 -1.21 -14.52 35.02
C PHE A 180 -0.25 -15.66 34.67
N PRO A 181 -0.54 -16.90 35.09
CA PRO A 181 0.10 -18.09 34.56
C PRO A 181 -0.68 -18.54 33.32
N LEU A 182 -0.01 -18.67 32.17
CA LEU A 182 -0.55 -19.40 31.03
C LEU A 182 0.41 -20.54 30.67
N PRO A 183 0.04 -21.81 30.94
CA PRO A 183 0.63 -22.98 30.32
C PRO A 183 -0.11 -23.32 29.00
N VAL A 184 0.56 -24.06 28.11
CA VAL A 184 0.01 -24.71 26.88
C VAL A 184 -0.22 -23.70 25.72
N ALA A 185 0.36 -23.80 24.53
CA ALA A 185 0.60 -24.97 23.71
C ALA A 185 1.90 -24.88 22.89
N ALA A 186 2.62 -26.01 22.87
CA ALA A 186 3.52 -26.35 21.80
C ALA A 186 2.73 -26.70 20.52
N LEU A 187 3.45 -26.69 19.39
CA LEU A 187 3.26 -27.58 18.24
C LEU A 187 2.18 -27.24 17.19
N LEU A 188 2.58 -26.51 16.15
CA LEU A 188 2.18 -26.70 14.74
C LEU A 188 3.35 -26.16 13.90
N MET A 189 4.44 -26.92 13.71
CA MET A 189 4.60 -27.88 12.62
C MET A 189 3.77 -27.54 11.37
N GLY A 190 4.44 -27.03 10.35
CA GLY A 190 3.86 -26.72 9.05
C GLY A 190 4.88 -26.19 8.03
N MET A 191 6.07 -26.78 8.00
CA MET A 191 6.98 -26.66 6.86
C MET A 191 6.43 -27.51 5.70
N GLY A 192 6.22 -26.89 4.54
CA GLY A 192 6.27 -27.57 3.24
C GLY A 192 4.93 -27.90 2.57
N VAL A 193 4.97 -27.82 1.22
CA VAL A 193 3.93 -28.11 0.19
C VAL A 193 3.08 -26.88 -0.14
N ALA A 194 3.05 -26.29 -1.35
CA ALA A 194 3.36 -26.83 -2.68
C ALA A 194 3.95 -25.76 -3.64
N LEU A 195 5.16 -26.03 -4.10
CA LEU A 195 5.57 -25.77 -5.47
C LEU A 195 4.80 -26.79 -6.34
N GLY A 196 3.74 -26.40 -7.04
CA GLY A 196 3.00 -27.37 -7.85
C GLY A 196 1.62 -26.96 -8.33
N HIS A 197 1.53 -25.94 -9.18
CA HIS A 197 0.29 -25.67 -9.93
C HIS A 197 0.53 -25.47 -11.44
N ARG A 198 1.64 -25.97 -11.99
CA ARG A 198 1.98 -25.87 -13.42
C ARG A 198 2.25 -27.20 -14.13
N LEU A 199 1.56 -28.29 -13.74
CA LEU A 199 1.68 -29.59 -14.41
C LEU A 199 0.35 -30.32 -14.69
N VAL A 200 -0.79 -29.62 -14.70
CA VAL A 200 -2.09 -30.25 -15.05
C VAL A 200 -2.52 -29.97 -16.51
N ASP A 201 -1.76 -29.16 -17.27
CA ASP A 201 -2.06 -28.88 -18.69
C ASP A 201 -1.61 -29.97 -19.68
N VAL A 202 -1.18 -31.15 -19.22
CA VAL A 202 -0.60 -32.20 -20.10
C VAL A 202 -1.47 -33.47 -20.22
N VAL A 203 -2.58 -33.60 -19.48
CA VAL A 203 -3.31 -34.90 -19.40
C VAL A 203 -4.72 -34.91 -20.03
N PHE A 204 -5.19 -33.84 -20.66
CA PHE A 204 -6.43 -33.91 -21.47
C PHE A 204 -6.21 -33.62 -22.96
N PRO A 205 -5.94 -34.66 -23.77
CA PRO A 205 -5.97 -34.54 -25.22
C PRO A 205 -7.42 -34.46 -25.74
N ARG A 206 -7.67 -33.43 -26.55
CA ARG A 206 -8.54 -33.40 -27.74
C ARG A 206 -9.81 -34.29 -27.71
N GLY A 207 -10.95 -33.68 -27.36
CA GLY A 207 -12.27 -34.06 -27.88
C GLY A 207 -12.57 -33.32 -29.18
N ARG A 208 -12.16 -33.89 -30.31
CA ARG A 208 -12.49 -33.42 -31.67
C ARG A 208 -13.85 -34.01 -32.04
N THR A 209 -14.93 -33.23 -31.94
CA THR A 209 -16.24 -33.62 -32.47
C THR A 209 -16.37 -33.18 -33.93
N PRO A 210 -16.56 -34.10 -34.89
CA PRO A 210 -16.86 -33.76 -36.27
C PRO A 210 -18.37 -33.56 -36.45
N GLY A 211 -18.73 -32.49 -37.15
CA GLY A 211 -19.86 -32.48 -38.09
C GLY A 211 -21.26 -32.20 -37.54
N ARG A 212 -21.74 -30.97 -37.73
CA ARG A 212 -23.11 -30.77 -38.27
C ARG A 212 -23.26 -29.41 -38.99
N VAL A 213 -23.24 -29.52 -40.31
CA VAL A 213 -23.96 -28.83 -41.39
C VAL A 213 -24.60 -27.45 -41.13
N PRO A 214 -24.44 -26.48 -42.07
CA PRO A 214 -24.97 -25.13 -41.99
C PRO A 214 -26.48 -25.05 -42.23
N ALA A 215 -27.18 -24.26 -41.42
CA ALA A 215 -28.48 -23.73 -41.77
C ALA A 215 -28.32 -22.25 -42.15
N LEU A 216 -28.41 -21.98 -43.45
CA LEU A 216 -28.89 -20.69 -43.94
C LEU A 216 -30.21 -20.35 -43.24
N ARG A 217 -30.41 -19.09 -42.84
CA ARG A 217 -31.58 -18.30 -43.24
C ARG A 217 -31.43 -16.81 -42.83
N PRO A 218 -32.21 -15.92 -43.47
CA PRO A 218 -31.77 -14.61 -43.92
C PRO A 218 -32.31 -13.45 -43.07
N GLY A 219 -31.71 -12.28 -43.28
CA GLY A 219 -32.41 -10.99 -43.41
C GLY A 219 -33.20 -10.50 -42.20
N TYR A 220 -32.63 -9.52 -41.49
CA TYR A 220 -33.46 -8.44 -40.96
C TYR A 220 -32.86 -7.09 -41.31
N ALA A 221 -33.61 -6.41 -42.18
CA ALA A 221 -33.43 -5.04 -42.59
C ALA A 221 -33.94 -4.08 -41.51
N GLY A 222 -33.33 -2.89 -41.46
CA GLY A 222 -34.03 -1.62 -41.27
C GLY A 222 -34.57 -1.31 -39.87
N GLY A 223 -33.95 -0.34 -39.18
CA GLY A 223 -34.39 0.06 -37.85
C GLY A 223 -34.00 1.46 -37.37
N ARG A 224 -34.27 2.49 -38.20
CA ARG A 224 -34.49 3.92 -37.83
C ARG A 224 -33.42 4.68 -37.04
N VAL A 225 -32.74 5.53 -37.80
CA VAL A 225 -32.34 6.90 -37.40
C VAL A 225 -33.55 7.65 -36.83
N ARG A 226 -33.43 8.19 -35.63
CA ARG A 226 -34.30 9.24 -35.10
C ARG A 226 -33.46 10.48 -34.90
N ASP A 227 -33.51 11.35 -35.91
CA ASP A 227 -33.29 12.78 -35.74
C ASP A 227 -34.23 13.30 -34.66
N ARG A 228 -33.68 14.04 -33.70
CA ARG A 228 -34.44 14.90 -32.81
C ARG A 228 -33.78 16.28 -32.80
N THR A 229 -34.05 17.01 -33.88
CA THR A 229 -34.06 18.47 -33.88
C THR A 229 -35.13 18.98 -32.91
N ALA A 230 -34.76 19.91 -32.05
CA ALA A 230 -35.66 20.81 -31.33
C ALA A 230 -34.92 22.15 -31.08
N PRO A 231 -35.65 23.27 -30.93
CA PRO A 231 -35.32 24.52 -31.61
C PRO A 231 -34.66 25.59 -30.75
N ARG A 232 -34.10 26.57 -31.45
CA ARG A 232 -33.77 27.93 -30.96
C ARG A 232 -34.99 28.58 -30.31
N GLU A 233 -34.80 29.15 -29.13
CA GLU A 233 -35.54 30.33 -28.70
C GLU A 233 -34.57 31.51 -28.61
N HIS A 234 -34.85 32.52 -29.42
CA HIS A 234 -34.39 33.89 -29.25
C HIS A 234 -35.15 34.48 -28.05
N THR A 235 -34.44 35.18 -27.18
CA THR A 235 -35.04 36.26 -26.39
C THR A 235 -34.11 37.45 -26.49
N GLU A 236 -34.75 38.61 -26.62
CA GLU A 236 -34.24 39.93 -26.96
C GLU A 236 -33.24 40.50 -25.95
#